data_AF-A0A966NSL6-F1
#
_entry.id   AF-A0A966NSL6-F1
#
_cell.length_a   1.000
_cell.length_b   1.000
_cell.length_c   1.000
_cell.angle_alpha   90.00
_cell.angle_beta   90.00
_cell.angle_gamma   90.00
#
_symmetry.space_group_name_H-M   'P 1'
#
loop_
_entity.id
_entity.type
_entity.pdbx_description
1 polymer ?
#
loop_
_entity_poly.entity_id
_entity_poly.type
_entity_poly.pdbx_seq_one_letter_code
_entity_poly.pdbx_strand_id
1 'polypeptide(L)'
;YPYTTVTNMSGEMIKTVLEDVADNLFNPDPYYQQGGDMVRVGGLQYTIDPAGGAGKRISEMRLNGNLIEAGKTYKVAGWAPVSEEAKNAGGEAIWDLMARHLREVKTIKAVKLNEPVIKGVKGNPGMAPI
;
A
#
# COMPACT_ATOMS: atom_id res chain seq x y z
N TYR A 1 2.26 15.33 9.34
CA TYR A 1 1.88 15.64 7.96
C TYR A 1 0.55 14.96 7.69
N PRO A 2 -0.56 15.71 7.59
CA PRO A 2 -1.87 15.12 7.39
C PRO A 2 -2.37 15.17 5.95
N TYR A 3 -1.60 15.78 5.06
CA TYR A 3 -2.05 16.16 3.73
C TYR A 3 -2.27 14.95 2.84
N THR A 4 -3.31 15.02 2.02
CA THR A 4 -3.61 14.05 0.98
C THR A 4 -2.89 14.41 -0.31
N THR A 5 -2.56 13.41 -1.13
CA THR A 5 -1.86 13.58 -2.40
C THR A 5 -2.50 12.74 -3.49
N VAL A 6 -2.35 13.20 -4.74
CA VAL A 6 -2.55 12.38 -5.93
C VAL A 6 -1.29 12.50 -6.78
N THR A 7 -0.61 11.39 -6.98
CA THR A 7 0.67 11.33 -7.70
C THR A 7 0.55 10.37 -8.88
N ASN A 8 1.14 10.74 -10.01
CA ASN A 8 1.28 9.84 -11.15
C ASN A 8 2.51 8.96 -10.95
N MET A 9 2.34 7.64 -10.95
CA MET A 9 3.42 6.66 -10.78
C MET A 9 3.38 5.63 -11.91
N SER A 10 4.54 5.23 -12.41
CA SER A 10 4.61 4.07 -13.31
C SER A 10 4.28 2.79 -12.54
N GLY A 11 3.83 1.75 -13.26
CA GLY A 11 3.62 0.42 -12.66
C GLY A 11 4.89 -0.13 -12.01
N GLU A 12 6.05 0.14 -12.60
CA GLU A 12 7.35 -0.16 -12.02
C GLU A 12 7.58 0.58 -10.70
N MET A 13 7.33 1.90 -10.66
CA MET A 13 7.51 2.69 -9.45
C MET A 13 6.59 2.23 -8.32
N ILE A 14 5.36 1.83 -8.63
CA ILE A 14 4.45 1.23 -7.65
C ILE A 14 5.06 -0.04 -7.06
N LYS A 15 5.66 -0.90 -7.91
CA LYS A 15 6.35 -2.10 -7.43
C LYS A 15 7.51 -1.73 -6.52
N THR A 16 8.36 -0.81 -6.95
CA THR A 16 9.53 -0.37 -6.19
C THR A 16 9.14 0.11 -4.80
N VAL A 17 8.11 0.96 -4.67
CA VAL A 17 7.63 1.43 -3.37
C VAL A 17 7.16 0.28 -2.47
N LEU A 18 6.43 -0.69 -3.02
CA LEU A 18 5.97 -1.85 -2.23
C LEU A 18 7.12 -2.77 -1.81
N GLU A 19 8.10 -2.98 -2.70
CA GLU A 19 9.32 -3.73 -2.40
C GLU A 19 10.16 -3.02 -1.34
N ASP A 20 10.34 -1.70 -1.41
CA ASP A 20 11.12 -0.95 -0.42
C ASP A 20 10.53 -1.06 0.99
N VAL A 21 9.21 -1.01 1.11
CA VAL A 21 8.52 -1.23 2.40
C VAL A 21 8.69 -2.67 2.87
N ALA A 22 8.56 -3.65 1.96
CA ALA A 22 8.76 -5.06 2.30
C ALA A 22 10.22 -5.38 2.68
N ASP A 23 11.18 -4.74 2.03
CA ASP A 23 12.61 -4.88 2.25
C ASP A 23 13.02 -4.28 3.59
N ASN A 24 12.37 -3.19 4.00
CA ASN A 24 12.52 -2.65 5.34
C ASN A 24 11.97 -3.61 6.41
N LEU A 25 10.75 -4.12 6.22
CA LEU A 25 10.05 -4.89 7.24
C LEU A 25 10.59 -6.31 7.39
N PHE A 26 10.91 -6.97 6.28
CA PHE A 26 11.30 -8.38 6.24
C PHE A 26 12.80 -8.54 6.00
N ASN A 27 13.60 -7.51 6.30
CA ASN A 27 15.04 -7.61 6.22
C ASN A 27 15.53 -8.76 7.12
N PRO A 28 16.37 -9.68 6.63
CA PRO A 28 16.90 -10.76 7.47
C PRO A 28 17.78 -10.24 8.62
N ASP A 29 18.40 -9.06 8.45
CA ASP A 29 19.15 -8.41 9.52
C ASP A 29 18.22 -7.47 10.31
N PRO A 30 17.97 -7.75 11.61
CA PRO A 30 17.08 -6.95 12.43
C PRO A 30 17.54 -5.51 12.63
N TYR A 31 18.83 -5.19 12.45
CA TYR A 31 19.31 -3.80 12.54
C TYR A 31 18.77 -2.90 11.42
N TYR A 32 18.36 -3.49 10.30
CA TYR A 32 17.76 -2.76 9.18
C TYR A 32 16.23 -2.70 9.25
N GLN A 33 15.61 -3.41 10.19
CA GLN A 33 14.17 -3.33 10.42
C GLN A 33 13.86 -2.06 11.20
N GLN A 34 13.17 -1.11 10.56
CA GLN A 34 12.81 0.17 11.19
C GLN A 34 11.47 0.09 11.96
N GLY A 35 10.87 -1.10 12.02
CA GLY A 35 9.56 -1.35 12.61
C GLY A 35 8.41 -0.92 11.69
N GLY A 36 7.19 -0.92 12.23
CA GLY A 36 5.98 -0.62 11.47
C GLY A 36 5.37 -1.85 10.79
N ASP A 37 4.55 -1.61 9.78
CA ASP A 37 3.80 -2.61 9.03
C ASP A 37 3.89 -2.34 7.53
N MET A 38 3.50 -3.33 6.72
CA MET A 38 3.17 -3.10 5.31
C MET A 38 2.10 -1.99 5.13
N VAL A 39 2.26 -1.23 4.06
CA VAL A 39 1.25 -0.25 3.62
C VAL A 39 -0.03 -0.95 3.20
N ARG A 40 -1.18 -0.45 3.66
CA ARG A 40 -2.49 -0.91 3.18
C ARG A 40 -2.84 -0.17 1.89
N VAL A 41 -3.21 -0.93 0.85
CA VAL A 41 -3.56 -0.39 -0.46
C VAL A 41 -5.02 -0.68 -0.79
N GLY A 42 -5.70 0.31 -1.38
CA GLY A 42 -7.04 0.15 -1.95
C GLY A 42 -6.96 -0.12 -3.45
N GLY A 43 -7.83 -1.01 -3.95
CA GLY A 43 -7.99 -1.28 -5.40
C GLY A 43 -6.91 -2.15 -6.05
N LEU A 44 -5.67 -2.13 -5.52
CA LEU A 44 -4.55 -2.94 -6.00
C LEU A 44 -4.48 -4.29 -5.27
N GLN A 45 -4.68 -5.39 -5.98
CA GLN A 45 -4.34 -6.74 -5.47
C GLN A 45 -2.87 -7.04 -5.74
N TYR A 46 -2.21 -7.77 -4.83
CA TYR A 46 -0.86 -8.26 -5.05
C TYR A 46 -0.59 -9.52 -4.22
N THR A 47 0.49 -10.22 -4.56
CA THR A 47 1.05 -11.33 -3.79
C THR A 47 2.34 -10.88 -3.13
N ILE A 48 2.52 -11.22 -1.86
CA ILE A 48 3.75 -11.00 -1.11
C ILE A 48 4.38 -12.33 -0.66
N ASP A 49 5.69 -12.42 -0.80
CA ASP A 49 6.54 -13.48 -0.25
C ASP A 49 7.51 -12.87 0.77
N PRO A 50 7.17 -12.84 2.07
CA PRO A 50 8.01 -12.23 3.10
C PRO A 50 9.41 -12.85 3.20
N ALA A 51 9.52 -14.16 2.90
CA ALA A 51 10.78 -14.90 2.90
C ALA A 51 11.59 -14.73 1.60
N GLY A 52 11.03 -14.02 0.61
CA GLY A 52 11.70 -13.69 -0.63
C GLY A 52 12.91 -12.77 -0.42
N GLY A 53 13.85 -12.82 -1.37
CA GLY A 53 14.97 -11.87 -1.39
C GLY A 53 14.52 -10.44 -1.73
N ALA A 54 15.36 -9.46 -1.39
CA ALA A 54 15.15 -8.04 -1.70
C ALA A 54 14.76 -7.81 -3.17
N GLY A 55 13.74 -7.00 -3.40
CA GLY A 55 13.18 -6.70 -4.73
C GLY A 55 12.45 -7.85 -5.43
N LYS A 56 12.23 -8.98 -4.73
CA LYS A 56 11.53 -10.17 -5.25
C LYS A 56 10.38 -10.62 -4.36
N ARG A 57 9.93 -9.77 -3.42
CA ARG A 57 8.85 -10.12 -2.49
C ARG A 57 7.48 -9.85 -3.09
N ILE A 58 7.34 -8.87 -3.99
CA ILE A 58 6.07 -8.42 -4.56
C ILE A 58 5.86 -8.98 -5.97
N SER A 59 4.69 -9.60 -6.19
CA SER A 59 4.30 -10.21 -7.47
C SER A 59 2.80 -10.09 -7.72
N GLU A 60 2.35 -10.42 -8.93
CA GLU A 60 0.92 -10.47 -9.30
C GLU A 60 0.14 -9.18 -8.98
N MET A 61 0.78 -8.02 -9.17
CA MET A 61 0.11 -6.73 -8.98
C MET A 61 -1.02 -6.56 -10.01
N ARG A 62 -2.26 -6.44 -9.54
CA ARG A 62 -3.45 -6.33 -10.37
C ARG A 62 -4.31 -5.15 -9.94
N LEU A 63 -4.80 -4.39 -10.93
CA LEU A 63 -5.77 -3.34 -10.74
C LEU A 63 -7.03 -3.69 -11.53
N ASN A 64 -8.15 -3.82 -10.84
CA ASN A 64 -9.42 -4.27 -11.43
C ASN A 64 -9.28 -5.61 -12.18
N GLY A 65 -8.52 -6.55 -11.62
CA GLY A 65 -8.28 -7.88 -12.19
C GLY A 65 -7.19 -7.95 -13.28
N ASN A 66 -6.80 -6.81 -13.86
CA ASN A 66 -5.78 -6.74 -14.90
C ASN A 66 -4.39 -6.56 -14.28
N LEU A 67 -3.37 -7.21 -14.84
CA LEU A 67 -1.99 -7.02 -14.42
C LEU A 67 -1.56 -5.56 -14.61
N ILE A 68 -0.81 -5.05 -13.63
CA ILE A 68 -0.12 -3.77 -13.75
C ILE A 68 0.98 -3.89 -14.81
N GLU A 69 0.87 -3.07 -15.85
CA GLU A 69 1.91 -2.88 -16.85
C GLU A 69 3.00 -1.95 -16.30
N ALA A 70 4.27 -2.38 -16.34
CA ALA A 70 5.39 -1.64 -15.73
C ALA A 70 5.56 -0.22 -16.28
N GLY A 71 5.52 -0.04 -17.60
CA GLY A 71 5.71 1.25 -18.25
C GLY A 71 4.49 2.17 -18.26
N LYS A 72 3.33 1.71 -17.77
CA LYS A 72 2.09 2.49 -17.76
C LYS A 72 2.02 3.37 -16.53
N THR A 73 1.46 4.56 -16.69
CA THR A 73 1.23 5.51 -15.59
C THR A 73 -0.14 5.30 -14.96
N TYR A 74 -0.16 5.27 -13.63
CA TYR A 74 -1.35 5.16 -12.80
C TYR A 74 -1.43 6.35 -11.84
N LYS A 75 -2.66 6.77 -11.52
CA LYS A 75 -2.91 7.75 -10.47
C LYS A 75 -2.98 7.04 -9.13
N VAL A 76 -2.12 7.44 -8.21
CA VAL A 76 -2.03 6.88 -6.86
C VAL A 76 -2.42 7.98 -5.87
N ALA A 77 -3.48 7.71 -5.09
CA ALA A 77 -3.87 8.57 -3.98
C ALA A 77 -3.21 8.09 -2.69
N GLY A 78 -2.70 9.02 -1.89
CA GLY A 78 -2.06 8.74 -0.61
C GLY A 78 -2.30 9.84 0.40
N TRP A 79 -1.80 9.65 1.62
CA TRP A 79 -1.79 10.67 2.66
C TRP A 79 -0.57 10.48 3.57
N ALA A 80 -0.27 11.50 4.37
CA ALA A 80 0.95 11.57 5.18
C ALA A 80 2.24 11.42 4.35
N PRO A 81 2.42 12.20 3.27
CA PRO A 81 3.65 12.16 2.51
C PRO A 81 4.81 12.65 3.36
N VAL A 82 5.98 12.02 3.17
CA VAL A 82 7.23 12.42 3.84
C VAL A 82 7.98 13.50 3.04
N SER A 83 7.72 13.62 1.73
CA SER A 83 8.42 14.60 0.89
C SER A 83 7.94 16.04 1.12
N GLU A 84 8.88 16.98 1.11
CA GLU A 84 8.60 18.41 1.28
C GLU A 84 7.81 18.97 0.09
N GLU A 85 7.99 18.44 -1.12
CA GLU A 85 7.23 18.83 -2.30
C GLU A 85 5.73 18.51 -2.12
N ALA A 86 5.43 17.35 -1.55
CA ALA A 86 4.05 16.94 -1.29
C ALA A 86 3.41 17.72 -0.13
N LYS A 87 4.21 18.17 0.84
CA LYS A 87 3.77 19.12 1.87
C LYS A 87 3.36 20.45 1.25
N ASN A 88 4.20 20.97 0.35
CA ASN A 88 3.99 22.26 -0.29
C ASN A 88 2.89 22.22 -1.36
N ALA A 89 2.51 21.03 -1.83
CA ALA A 89 1.35 20.84 -2.71
C ALA A 89 0.00 21.18 -2.04
N GLY A 90 -0.05 21.28 -0.70
CA GLY A 90 -1.19 21.87 0.01
C GLY A 90 -2.50 21.07 -0.08
N GLY A 91 -2.41 19.73 -0.22
CA GLY A 91 -3.60 18.88 -0.26
C GLY A 91 -4.44 18.98 1.04
N GLU A 92 -5.75 18.72 0.94
CA GLU A 92 -6.65 18.72 2.11
C GLU A 92 -6.13 17.73 3.16
N ALA A 93 -6.25 18.07 4.45
CA ALA A 93 -5.90 17.15 5.53
C ALA A 93 -6.84 15.94 5.52
N ILE A 94 -6.31 14.75 5.76
CA ILE A 94 -7.07 13.49 5.65
C ILE A 94 -8.31 13.47 6.55
N TRP A 95 -8.26 14.07 7.74
CA TRP A 95 -9.42 14.12 8.63
C TRP A 95 -10.54 15.02 8.11
N ASP A 96 -10.22 16.12 7.42
CA ASP A 96 -11.21 17.02 6.83
C ASP A 96 -11.89 16.34 5.63
N LEU A 97 -11.08 15.69 4.78
CA LEU A 97 -11.57 14.89 3.67
C LEU A 97 -12.51 13.77 4.17
N MET A 98 -12.07 13.02 5.17
CA MET A 98 -12.85 11.93 5.73
C MET A 98 -14.11 12.44 6.43
N ALA A 99 -14.04 13.54 7.20
CA ALA A 99 -15.21 14.11 7.87
C ALA A 99 -16.27 14.55 6.86
N ARG A 100 -15.86 15.19 5.76
CA ARG A 100 -16.76 15.57 4.66
C ARG A 100 -17.37 14.34 3.99
N HIS A 101 -16.55 13.35 3.62
CA HIS A 101 -17.02 12.10 3.03
C HIS A 101 -18.03 11.37 3.91
N LEU A 102 -17.73 11.21 5.21
CA LEU A 102 -18.60 10.51 6.16
C LEU A 102 -19.95 11.23 6.36
N ARG A 103 -19.97 12.57 6.38
CA ARG A 103 -21.21 13.36 6.45
C ARG A 103 -22.08 13.20 5.20
N GLU A 104 -21.46 13.10 4.03
CA GLU A 104 -22.16 12.91 2.75
C GLU A 104 -22.79 11.51 2.65
N VAL A 105 -22.01 10.46 2.95
CA VAL A 105 -22.47 9.07 2.79
C VAL A 105 -23.39 8.60 3.93
N LYS A 106 -23.25 9.18 5.13
CA LYS A 106 -24.01 8.93 6.38
C LYS A 106 -23.89 7.51 6.95
N THR A 107 -23.88 6.48 6.12
CA THR A 107 -23.80 5.08 6.49
C THR A 107 -22.81 4.38 5.57
N ILE A 108 -21.78 3.77 6.16
CA ILE A 108 -20.77 3.02 5.43
C ILE A 108 -21.27 1.59 5.22
N LYS A 109 -21.35 1.17 3.96
CA LYS A 109 -21.64 -0.22 3.62
C LYS A 109 -20.42 -1.09 3.90
N ALA A 110 -20.65 -2.37 4.18
CA ALA A 110 -19.56 -3.33 4.29
C ALA A 110 -18.69 -3.30 3.02
N VAL A 111 -17.39 -3.22 3.21
CA VAL A 111 -16.39 -3.23 2.15
C VAL A 111 -15.75 -4.60 2.07
N LYS A 112 -15.50 -5.08 0.86
CA LYS A 112 -14.64 -6.26 0.67
C LYS A 112 -13.20 -5.86 0.99
N LEU A 113 -12.57 -6.56 1.92
CA LEU A 113 -11.16 -6.34 2.25
C LEU A 113 -10.28 -6.63 1.03
N ASN A 114 -9.31 -5.76 0.79
CA ASN A 114 -8.32 -5.90 -0.28
C ASN A 114 -7.04 -6.49 0.31
N GLU A 115 -7.09 -7.78 0.62
CA GLU A 115 -5.99 -8.49 1.26
C GLU A 115 -4.99 -9.02 0.24
N PRO A 116 -3.68 -8.88 0.49
CA PRO A 116 -2.69 -9.51 -0.36
C PRO A 116 -2.72 -11.03 -0.18
N VAL A 117 -2.33 -11.76 -1.22
CA VAL A 117 -2.01 -13.18 -1.09
C VAL A 117 -0.65 -13.29 -0.41
N ILE A 118 -0.59 -13.89 0.78
CA ILE A 118 0.66 -14.06 1.51
C ILE A 118 1.17 -15.48 1.30
N LYS A 119 2.38 -15.63 0.75
CA LYS A 119 3.02 -16.95 0.61
C LYS A 119 3.60 -17.43 1.94
N GLY A 120 3.67 -18.75 2.11
CA GLY A 120 4.38 -19.38 3.22
C GLY A 120 3.70 -19.30 4.60
N VAL A 121 2.48 -18.75 4.70
CA VAL A 121 1.77 -18.60 6.00
C VAL A 121 0.72 -19.67 6.26
N LYS A 122 0.58 -20.69 5.41
CA LYS A 122 -0.38 -21.78 5.61
C LYS A 122 -0.07 -22.50 6.93
N GLY A 123 -1.06 -22.56 7.82
CA GLY A 123 -0.92 -23.21 9.12
C GLY A 123 -0.13 -22.41 10.16
N ASN A 124 0.17 -21.13 9.89
CA ASN A 124 0.78 -20.25 10.88
C ASN A 124 -0.23 -19.96 12.00
N PRO A 125 0.07 -20.31 13.28
CA PRO A 125 -0.86 -20.11 14.39
C PRO A 125 -1.11 -18.64 14.73
N GLY A 126 -0.27 -17.72 14.24
CA GLY A 126 -0.46 -16.27 14.35
C GLY A 126 -1.44 -15.70 13.31
N MET A 127 -1.89 -16.49 12.34
CA MET A 127 -2.91 -16.07 11.37
C MET A 127 -4.30 -16.36 11.94
N ALA A 128 -5.10 -15.31 12.13
CA ALA A 128 -6.51 -15.46 12.43
C ALA A 128 -7.28 -15.96 11.18
N PRO A 129 -8.27 -16.86 11.34
CA PRO A 129 -9.19 -17.16 10.25
C PRO A 129 -9.98 -15.90 9.89
N ILE A 130 -10.14 -15.68 8.58
CA ILE A 130 -10.82 -14.52 7.98
C ILE A 130 -12.31 -14.83 7.82
#